data_AF-A0A6P0NU53-F1
#
_entry.id   AF-A0A6P0NU53-F1
#
_cell.length_a   1.000
_cell.length_b   1.000
_cell.length_c   1.000
_cell.angle_alpha   90.00
_cell.angle_beta   90.00
_cell.angle_gamma   90.00
#
_symmetry.space_group_name_H-M   'P 1'
#
loop_
_entity.id
_entity.type
_entity.pdbx_description
1 polymer ?
#
loop_
_entity_poly.entity_id
_entity_poly.type
_entity_poly.pdbx_seq_one_letter_code
_entity_poly.pdbx_strand_id
1 'polypeptide(L)'
;MTRDFFKFEQNLTHLDEKGEAQMVDVSAKVPTVRQAEAGGQVRMSRETFETIQAGNAPKGDVLGTAKLAGIMAAKQTAQLIPLCHPLPLQKINVQLIADPQLPGYQIRAMVKTKAETGVEMEALTAVSVAALTLYDMAKALVRLVG
;
A
#
# COMPACT_ATOMS: atom_id res chain seq x y z
N MET A 1 18.66 23.31 -20.90
CA MET A 1 17.70 23.71 -19.86
C MET A 1 17.15 22.44 -19.22
N THR A 2 17.98 21.76 -18.43
CA THR A 2 17.66 20.49 -17.77
C THR A 2 17.67 20.79 -16.28
N ARG A 3 16.47 20.88 -15.70
CA ARG A 3 16.22 21.28 -14.31
C ARG A 3 16.45 20.12 -13.36
N ASP A 4 17.13 20.45 -12.28
CA ASP A 4 17.44 19.67 -11.09
C ASP A 4 16.18 19.09 -10.41
N PHE A 5 15.89 17.79 -10.61
CA PHE A 5 14.76 17.11 -9.96
C PHE A 5 15.14 16.12 -8.85
N PHE A 6 16.42 15.94 -8.54
CA PHE A 6 16.86 15.07 -7.45
C PHE A 6 18.01 15.71 -6.65
N LYS A 7 17.67 16.68 -5.80
CA LYS A 7 18.46 16.91 -4.57
C LYS A 7 17.87 16.01 -3.49
N PHE A 8 18.37 14.79 -3.38
CA PHE A 8 18.26 14.03 -2.13
C PHE A 8 19.10 14.77 -1.09
N GLU A 9 18.47 15.33 -0.05
CA GLU A 9 19.23 15.78 1.12
C GLU A 9 19.93 14.56 1.72
N GLN A 10 21.27 14.62 1.73
CA GLN A 10 22.21 13.54 1.98
C GLN A 10 22.30 13.07 3.44
N ASN A 11 21.23 13.13 4.25
CA ASN A 11 21.27 12.68 5.66
C ASN A 11 19.89 12.29 6.22
N LEU A 12 19.20 11.34 5.56
CA LEU A 12 18.10 10.60 6.19
C LEU A 12 18.51 9.13 6.29
N THR A 13 19.49 8.84 7.13
CA THR A 13 19.92 7.47 7.39
C THR A 13 19.07 6.89 8.51
N HIS A 14 18.41 5.76 8.26
CA HIS A 14 17.89 4.87 9.32
C HIS A 14 19.02 4.18 10.10
N LEU A 15 20.22 4.75 10.08
CA LEU A 15 21.45 4.23 10.65
C LEU A 15 22.03 5.28 11.58
N ASP A 16 22.58 4.84 12.71
CA ASP A 16 23.35 5.68 13.64
C ASP A 16 24.80 5.86 13.18
N GLU A 17 25.61 6.56 13.97
CA GLU A 17 27.03 6.79 13.70
C GLU A 17 27.87 5.50 13.63
N LYS A 18 27.33 4.38 14.11
CA LYS A 18 27.94 3.05 14.08
C LYS A 18 27.36 2.16 12.98
N GLY A 19 26.35 2.63 12.24
CA GLY A 19 25.65 1.86 11.20
C GLY A 19 24.53 0.96 11.73
N GLU A 20 24.07 1.16 12.97
CA GLU A 20 22.96 0.41 13.56
C GLU A 20 21.60 1.03 13.24
N ALA A 21 20.59 0.18 13.06
CA ALA A 21 19.24 0.59 12.72
C ALA A 21 18.61 1.47 13.81
N GLN A 22 18.25 2.71 13.47
CA GLN A 22 17.58 3.63 14.39
C GLN A 22 16.38 4.35 13.74
N MET A 23 15.35 4.57 14.54
CA MET A 23 14.23 5.43 14.15
C MET A 23 14.67 6.89 14.25
N VAL A 24 14.49 7.67 13.18
CA VAL A 24 14.91 9.07 13.12
C VAL A 24 14.07 9.90 14.09
N ASP A 25 14.71 10.71 14.95
CA ASP A 25 14.00 11.69 15.77
C ASP A 25 13.42 12.81 14.89
N VAL A 26 12.11 13.03 15.01
CA VAL A 26 11.36 14.04 14.24
C VAL A 26 10.74 15.11 15.14
N SER A 27 11.04 15.12 16.44
CA SER A 27 10.43 16.01 17.45
C SER A 27 10.62 17.51 17.16
N ALA A 28 11.73 17.90 16.54
CA ALA A 28 12.00 19.28 16.15
C ALA A 28 11.28 19.73 14.85
N LYS A 29 10.65 18.80 14.12
CA LYS A 29 9.95 19.12 12.87
C LYS A 29 8.55 19.63 13.18
N VAL A 30 8.07 20.60 12.39
CA VAL A 30 6.72 21.13 12.52
C VAL A 30 5.71 20.19 11.85
N PRO A 31 4.59 19.82 12.52
CA PRO A 31 3.52 19.03 11.89
C PRO A 31 2.89 19.76 10.70
N THR A 32 2.84 19.09 9.55
CA THR A 32 2.19 19.59 8.34
C THR A 32 1.19 18.58 7.79
N VAL A 33 0.24 19.04 6.97
CA VAL A 33 -0.66 18.13 6.25
C VAL A 33 0.15 17.39 5.19
N ARG A 34 0.15 16.07 5.25
CA ARG A 34 0.91 15.20 4.36
C ARG A 34 -0.02 14.19 3.71
N GLN A 35 0.24 13.88 2.46
CA GLN A 35 -0.51 12.91 1.67
C GLN A 35 0.46 12.10 0.83
N ALA A 36 0.23 10.80 0.73
CA ALA A 36 0.93 9.93 -0.19
C ALA A 36 -0.08 9.10 -0.98
N GLU A 37 0.29 8.77 -2.23
CA GLU A 37 -0.44 7.88 -3.10
C GLU A 37 0.49 6.76 -3.57
N ALA A 38 -0.03 5.53 -3.58
CA ALA A 38 0.67 4.36 -4.06
C ALA A 38 -0.22 3.57 -5.02
N GLY A 39 0.43 2.86 -5.95
CA GLY A 39 -0.22 2.02 -6.94
C GLY A 39 0.41 0.62 -6.99
N GLY A 40 -0.40 -0.38 -7.32
CA GLY A 40 0.05 -1.75 -7.56
C GLY A 40 -0.96 -2.47 -8.45
N GLN A 41 -0.63 -3.66 -8.92
CA GLN A 41 -1.51 -4.41 -9.80
C GLN A 41 -1.44 -5.91 -9.52
N VAL A 42 -2.58 -6.59 -9.64
CA VAL A 42 -2.67 -8.05 -9.55
C VAL A 42 -3.20 -8.58 -10.88
N ARG A 43 -2.36 -9.32 -11.59
CA ARG A 43 -2.74 -10.06 -12.81
C ARG A 43 -3.21 -11.46 -12.43
N MET A 44 -4.22 -11.96 -13.13
CA MET A 44 -4.78 -13.30 -12.96
C MET A 44 -5.24 -13.87 -14.32
N SER A 45 -5.78 -15.09 -14.34
CA SER A 45 -6.40 -15.64 -15.55
C SER A 45 -7.67 -14.86 -15.89
N ARG A 46 -8.04 -14.82 -17.17
CA ARG A 46 -9.30 -14.21 -17.62
C ARG A 46 -10.52 -14.84 -16.95
N GLU A 47 -10.53 -16.16 -16.81
CA GLU A 47 -11.58 -16.91 -16.11
C GLU A 47 -11.71 -16.49 -14.63
N THR A 48 -10.60 -16.35 -13.91
CA THR A 48 -10.60 -15.88 -12.52
C THR A 48 -11.14 -14.46 -12.43
N PHE A 49 -10.66 -13.58 -13.32
CA PHE A 49 -11.11 -12.19 -13.38
C PHE A 49 -12.61 -12.08 -13.63
N GLU A 50 -13.14 -12.81 -14.62
CA GLU A 50 -14.56 -12.84 -14.97
C GLU A 50 -15.42 -13.40 -13.82
N THR A 51 -14.94 -14.44 -13.14
CA THR A 51 -15.62 -15.02 -11.97
C THR A 51 -15.75 -14.00 -10.83
N ILE A 52 -14.69 -13.23 -10.55
CA ILE A 52 -14.70 -12.18 -9.53
C ILE A 52 -15.63 -11.04 -9.95
N GLN A 53 -15.56 -10.60 -11.21
CA GLN A 53 -16.42 -9.54 -11.75
C GLN A 53 -17.91 -9.92 -11.70
N ALA A 54 -18.23 -11.20 -11.86
CA ALA A 54 -19.60 -11.71 -11.75
C ALA A 54 -20.08 -11.86 -10.29
N GLY A 55 -19.22 -11.63 -9.29
CA GLY A 55 -19.56 -11.81 -7.88
C GLY A 55 -19.70 -13.27 -7.44
N ASN A 56 -19.24 -14.23 -8.25
CA ASN A 56 -19.42 -15.67 -8.05
C ASN A 56 -18.20 -16.34 -7.41
N ALA A 57 -17.42 -15.60 -6.64
CA ALA A 57 -16.22 -16.13 -6.00
C ALA A 57 -16.58 -17.04 -4.80
N PRO A 58 -15.94 -18.22 -4.64
CA PRO A 58 -16.27 -19.18 -3.58
C PRO A 58 -16.12 -18.65 -2.15
N LYS A 59 -15.26 -17.64 -1.97
CA LYS A 59 -14.91 -17.04 -0.68
C LYS A 59 -15.74 -15.78 -0.34
N GLY A 60 -16.76 -15.44 -1.13
CA GLY A 60 -17.60 -14.26 -0.91
C GLY A 60 -17.07 -12.98 -1.56
N ASP A 61 -17.27 -11.82 -0.92
CA ASP A 61 -16.92 -10.51 -1.47
C ASP A 61 -15.39 -10.28 -1.49
N VAL A 62 -14.77 -10.66 -2.60
CA VAL A 62 -13.33 -10.56 -2.85
C VAL A 62 -12.84 -9.10 -2.81
N LEU A 63 -13.53 -8.20 -3.51
CA LEU A 63 -13.07 -6.81 -3.69
C LEU A 63 -13.29 -5.99 -2.42
N GLY A 64 -14.43 -6.17 -1.74
CA GLY A 64 -14.69 -5.54 -0.46
C GLY A 64 -13.71 -6.00 0.61
N THR A 65 -13.42 -7.31 0.68
CA THR A 65 -12.43 -7.87 1.63
C THR A 65 -11.04 -7.31 1.37
N ALA A 66 -10.58 -7.28 0.12
CA ALA A 66 -9.27 -6.72 -0.24
C ALA A 66 -9.17 -5.22 0.08
N LYS A 67 -10.23 -4.45 -0.15
CA LYS A 67 -10.29 -3.03 0.19
C LYS A 67 -10.19 -2.80 1.70
N LEU A 68 -10.95 -3.55 2.50
CA LEU A 68 -10.90 -3.46 3.96
C LEU A 68 -9.53 -3.86 4.51
N ALA A 69 -8.92 -4.91 3.96
CA ALA A 69 -7.58 -5.34 4.33
C ALA A 69 -6.55 -4.22 4.07
N GLY A 70 -6.59 -3.55 2.91
CA GLY A 70 -5.72 -2.40 2.64
C GLY A 70 -5.91 -1.25 3.63
N ILE A 71 -7.17 -0.92 3.98
CA ILE A 71 -7.47 0.13 4.97
C ILE A 71 -6.94 -0.26 6.36
N MET A 72 -7.11 -1.52 6.76
CA MET A 72 -6.58 -2.03 8.02
C MET A 72 -5.05 -2.00 8.03
N ALA A 73 -4.42 -2.43 6.94
CA ALA A 73 -2.97 -2.48 6.80
C ALA A 73 -2.31 -1.11 6.93
N ALA A 74 -2.86 -0.06 6.30
CA ALA A 74 -2.38 1.32 6.49
C ALA A 74 -2.28 1.68 7.99
N LYS A 75 -3.30 1.35 8.78
CA LYS A 75 -3.32 1.63 10.23
C LYS A 75 -2.31 0.80 11.04
N GLN A 76 -1.88 -0.34 10.50
CA GLN A 76 -0.93 -1.25 11.16
C GLN A 76 0.51 -1.09 10.66
N THR A 77 0.78 -0.11 9.78
CA THR A 77 2.09 0.05 9.13
C THR A 77 3.25 0.09 10.12
N ALA A 78 3.15 0.88 11.19
CA ALA A 78 4.21 0.97 12.21
C ALA A 78 4.41 -0.31 13.03
N GLN A 79 3.46 -1.27 13.00
CA GLN A 79 3.66 -2.60 13.61
C GLN A 79 4.36 -3.57 12.66
N LEU A 80 4.32 -3.30 11.35
CA LEU A 80 4.89 -4.15 10.31
C LEU A 80 6.29 -3.66 9.87
N ILE A 81 6.50 -2.35 9.82
CA ILE A 81 7.72 -1.71 9.35
C ILE A 81 8.51 -1.18 10.57
N PRO A 82 9.63 -1.80 10.96
CA PRO A 82 10.25 -1.60 12.28
C PRO A 82 10.61 -0.16 12.68
N LEU A 83 10.96 0.69 11.71
CA LEU A 83 11.44 2.06 11.96
C LEU A 83 10.44 3.13 11.52
N CYS A 84 9.21 2.75 11.17
CA CYS A 84 8.14 3.70 10.92
C CYS A 84 7.61 4.29 12.23
N HIS A 85 7.44 5.61 12.26
CA HIS A 85 6.74 6.26 13.36
C HIS A 85 5.27 5.84 13.40
N PRO A 86 4.68 5.66 14.58
CA PRO A 86 3.23 5.58 14.71
C PRO A 86 2.60 6.93 14.35
N LEU A 87 1.67 6.95 13.39
CA LEU A 87 1.03 8.17 12.91
C LEU A 87 -0.48 8.17 13.12
N PRO A 88 -1.08 9.29 13.57
CA PRO A 88 -2.52 9.45 13.58
C PRO A 88 -3.00 9.65 12.13
N LEU A 89 -3.57 8.64 11.50
CA LEU A 89 -4.07 8.75 10.12
C LEU A 89 -5.44 9.45 10.07
N GLN A 90 -5.60 10.43 9.17
CA GLN A 90 -6.85 11.21 9.05
C GLN A 90 -7.74 10.73 7.90
N LYS A 91 -7.16 10.18 6.84
CA LYS A 91 -7.92 9.61 5.71
C LYS A 91 -7.15 8.49 5.07
N ILE A 92 -7.86 7.41 4.75
CA ILE A 92 -7.36 6.29 3.96
C ILE A 92 -8.39 6.01 2.88
N ASN A 93 -7.98 5.95 1.63
CA ASN A 93 -8.82 5.54 0.50
C ASN A 93 -8.11 4.44 -0.26
N VAL A 94 -8.75 3.28 -0.41
CA VAL A 94 -8.25 2.15 -1.21
C VAL A 94 -9.26 1.85 -2.30
N GLN A 95 -8.77 1.69 -3.53
CA GLN A 95 -9.57 1.38 -4.71
C GLN A 95 -8.99 0.17 -5.42
N LEU A 96 -9.86 -0.73 -5.84
CA LEU A 96 -9.55 -1.82 -6.75
C LEU A 96 -10.33 -1.56 -8.04
N ILE A 97 -9.60 -1.37 -9.14
CA ILE A 97 -10.13 -0.95 -10.43
C ILE A 97 -9.88 -2.10 -11.39
N ALA A 98 -10.95 -2.67 -11.94
CA ALA A 98 -10.87 -3.74 -12.91
C ALA A 98 -10.14 -3.29 -14.18
N ASP A 99 -9.23 -4.11 -14.70
CA ASP A 99 -8.49 -3.84 -15.93
C ASP A 99 -8.58 -5.07 -16.87
N PRO A 100 -9.48 -5.06 -17.88
CA PRO A 100 -9.62 -6.19 -18.79
C PRO A 100 -8.43 -6.41 -19.73
N GLN A 101 -7.57 -5.39 -19.93
CA GLN A 101 -6.35 -5.48 -20.75
C GLN A 101 -5.21 -6.13 -19.95
N LEU A 102 -5.23 -5.98 -18.63
CA LEU A 102 -4.43 -6.69 -17.65
C LEU A 102 -5.37 -7.59 -16.82
N PRO A 103 -5.92 -8.72 -17.33
CA PRO A 103 -7.03 -9.42 -16.69
C PRO A 103 -6.74 -9.59 -15.19
N GLY A 104 -7.44 -8.82 -14.36
CA GLY A 104 -6.96 -8.43 -13.05
C GLY A 104 -7.39 -7.03 -12.61
N TYR A 105 -6.70 -6.50 -11.60
CA TYR A 105 -7.07 -5.26 -10.93
C TYR A 105 -5.87 -4.35 -10.69
N GLN A 106 -6.05 -3.07 -10.98
CA GLN A 106 -5.21 -1.97 -10.52
C GLN A 106 -5.64 -1.57 -9.10
N ILE A 107 -4.70 -1.46 -8.19
CA ILE A 107 -4.92 -1.08 -6.80
C ILE A 107 -4.31 0.29 -6.59
N ARG A 108 -5.09 1.22 -6.03
CA ARG A 108 -4.61 2.56 -5.64
C ARG A 108 -4.94 2.80 -4.18
N ALA A 109 -3.97 3.31 -3.43
CA ALA A 109 -4.18 3.77 -2.07
C ALA A 109 -3.74 5.21 -1.91
N MET A 110 -4.56 6.03 -1.26
CA MET A 110 -4.21 7.38 -0.79
C MET A 110 -4.34 7.42 0.72
N VAL A 111 -3.29 7.90 1.39
CA VAL A 111 -3.26 8.09 2.84
C VAL A 111 -2.92 9.55 3.14
N LYS A 112 -3.62 10.12 4.13
CA LYS A 112 -3.43 11.50 4.57
C LYS A 112 -3.24 11.56 6.08
N THR A 113 -2.28 12.36 6.52
CA THR A 113 -2.07 12.69 7.94
C THR A 113 -1.81 14.19 8.16
N LYS A 114 -1.75 14.63 9.42
CA LYS A 114 -1.09 15.85 9.88
C LYS A 114 -0.01 15.48 10.91
N ALA A 115 1.25 15.42 10.48
CA ALA A 115 2.37 14.93 11.29
C ALA A 115 3.74 15.47 10.82
N GLU A 116 4.78 15.13 11.58
CA GLU A 116 6.17 15.53 11.39
C GLU A 116 6.86 14.78 10.23
N THR A 117 6.36 13.59 9.89
CA THR A 117 6.90 12.71 8.83
C THR A 117 5.82 12.26 7.84
N GLY A 118 6.26 11.77 6.68
CA GLY A 118 5.42 11.33 5.57
C GLY A 118 4.58 10.06 5.87
N VAL A 119 3.73 9.70 4.89
CA VAL A 119 2.82 8.54 4.95
C VAL A 119 2.98 7.61 3.73
N GLU A 120 4.17 7.63 3.12
CA GLU A 120 4.52 6.81 1.95
C GLU A 120 4.38 5.33 2.28
N MET A 121 4.86 4.93 3.46
CA MET A 121 4.84 3.53 3.90
C MET A 121 3.43 3.05 4.19
N GLU A 122 2.53 3.90 4.68
CA GLU A 122 1.12 3.55 4.88
C GLU A 122 0.40 3.32 3.56
N ALA A 123 0.66 4.17 2.55
CA ALA A 123 0.09 4.00 1.22
C ALA A 123 0.61 2.71 0.55
N LEU A 124 1.93 2.46 0.62
CA LEU A 124 2.55 1.25 0.06
C LEU A 124 2.07 -0.03 0.77
N THR A 125 1.99 0.00 2.09
CA THR A 125 1.47 -1.13 2.90
C THR A 125 0.02 -1.42 2.57
N ALA A 126 -0.82 -0.39 2.40
CA ALA A 126 -2.21 -0.56 2.02
C ALA A 126 -2.37 -1.26 0.65
N VAL A 127 -1.62 -0.80 -0.36
CA VAL A 127 -1.62 -1.44 -1.68
C VAL A 127 -1.15 -2.89 -1.59
N SER A 128 -0.04 -3.12 -0.88
CA SER A 128 0.60 -4.44 -0.77
C SER A 128 -0.34 -5.46 -0.13
N VAL A 129 -0.95 -5.11 1.01
CA VAL A 129 -1.85 -6.03 1.71
C VAL A 129 -3.16 -6.19 0.95
N ALA A 130 -3.71 -5.14 0.32
CA ALA A 130 -4.87 -5.31 -0.56
C ALA A 130 -4.59 -6.28 -1.71
N ALA A 131 -3.39 -6.22 -2.31
CA ALA A 131 -2.96 -7.15 -3.35
C ALA A 131 -2.85 -8.59 -2.83
N LEU A 132 -2.21 -8.79 -1.68
CA LEU A 132 -2.07 -10.10 -1.02
C LEU A 132 -3.44 -10.70 -0.67
N THR A 133 -4.36 -9.89 -0.16
CA THR A 133 -5.72 -10.34 0.15
C THR A 133 -6.52 -10.66 -1.11
N LEU A 134 -6.44 -9.84 -2.15
CA LEU A 134 -7.05 -10.15 -3.45
C LEU A 134 -6.55 -11.50 -3.98
N TYR A 135 -5.24 -11.73 -3.91
CA TYR A 135 -4.65 -13.00 -4.30
C TYR A 135 -5.14 -14.16 -3.43
N ASP A 136 -5.13 -14.05 -2.10
CA ASP A 136 -5.61 -15.13 -1.21
C ASP A 136 -7.07 -15.50 -1.49
N MET A 137 -7.91 -14.50 -1.75
CA MET A 137 -9.32 -14.67 -2.04
C MET A 137 -9.55 -15.31 -3.43
N ALA A 138 -8.63 -15.09 -4.38
CA ALA A 138 -8.72 -15.59 -5.74
C ALA A 138 -7.94 -16.91 -5.99
N LYS A 139 -6.93 -17.25 -5.17
CA LYS A 139 -5.99 -18.35 -5.47
C LYS A 139 -6.63 -19.74 -5.61
N ALA A 140 -7.84 -19.95 -5.10
CA ALA A 140 -8.59 -21.19 -5.29
C ALA A 140 -9.17 -21.33 -6.71
N LEU A 141 -9.37 -20.22 -7.40
CA LEU A 141 -9.79 -20.14 -8.80
C LEU A 141 -8.59 -20.24 -9.75
N VAL A 142 -7.39 -19.92 -9.25
CA VAL A 142 -6.13 -20.07 -9.97
C VAL A 142 -5.78 -21.56 -10.02
N ARG A 143 -5.99 -22.19 -11.17
CA ARG A 143 -5.27 -23.42 -11.50
C ARG A 143 -3.80 -23.05 -11.65
N LEU A 144 -2.95 -23.46 -10.72
CA LEU A 144 -1.50 -23.42 -10.91
C LEU A 144 -1.19 -24.30 -12.12
N VAL A 145 -0.99 -23.67 -13.28
CA VAL A 145 -0.30 -24.31 -14.39
C VAL A 145 1.17 -24.32 -13.98
N GLY A 146 1.58 -25.45 -13.40
CA GLY A 146 2.99 -25.86 -13.38
C GLY A 146 3.40 -26.36 -14.75
#